data_AF-A0A2P8NJS3-F1
#
_entry.id   AF-A0A2P8NJS3-F1
#
_cell.length_a   1.000
_cell.length_b   1.000
_cell.length_c   1.000
_cell.angle_alpha   90.00
_cell.angle_beta   90.00
_cell.angle_gamma   90.00
#
_symmetry.space_group_name_H-M   'P 1'
#
loop_
_entity.id
_entity.type
_entity.pdbx_description
1 polymer ?
#
loop_
_entity_poly.entity_id
_entity_poly.type
_entity_poly.pdbx_seq_one_letter_code
_entity_poly.pdbx_strand_id
1 'polypeptide(L)'
;MVGPQNESVGETPQEPVEIGLYSDDGFIRPSFLTHIGAAIADRDVLTLKRDVAGLHQSELGDLIEALLPDQRRALVDLLGEDFDFSALTEVDDAIRMEIVDDLPNEQIALAMQELDSDDAVYILEDLDAQDQDEILAKLPFTERIRLRRSLDYPEETAGRRMQTEFVAAPPFWTVGQTIDYMRDDQNLPDEFSQIFVVDPTFKLLGAVHLDQILRTKRAVKIEDIMHETRHAIPATMDQEEAAREFEQYDLLSAAVVDENERLVGVLTIDDVVDVIQQEAEEDLLRMGGVGDEELSDTVVATSRSRAPWLLVNLATAILASLVIGLFDATISEMVALAILMPIVASMGGNAATQTMTVTVRALATKDLDIYNAARIVRRETLVGIINGALFAVVMGVVAALWFGSTGLGGVIAVAMVVNMLAAALAGILIPLLLDKLGADPAIASSVFVTTVTDVVGFFAFLGLATLWFGFG
;
A
#
# COMPACT_ATOMS: atom_id res chain seq x y z
N MET A 1 17.70 42.28 -70.40
CA MET A 1 18.61 41.17 -70.07
C MET A 1 18.04 40.48 -68.84
N VAL A 2 17.75 39.18 -68.99
CA VAL A 2 17.59 38.10 -67.99
C VAL A 2 17.31 38.53 -66.54
N GLY A 3 16.10 38.23 -66.03
CA GLY A 3 15.72 38.45 -64.62
C GLY A 3 16.22 37.34 -63.69
N PRO A 4 15.91 37.43 -62.38
CA PRO A 4 15.89 36.27 -61.51
C PRO A 4 14.49 35.98 -60.95
N GLN A 5 14.28 34.70 -60.69
CA GLN A 5 13.05 34.04 -60.30
C GLN A 5 12.63 34.38 -58.87
N ASN A 6 11.32 34.48 -58.68
CA ASN A 6 10.67 34.57 -57.37
C ASN A 6 10.55 33.14 -56.83
N GLU A 7 11.46 32.73 -55.96
CA GLU A 7 11.31 31.48 -55.20
C GLU A 7 10.50 31.78 -53.94
N SER A 8 9.24 31.36 -53.98
CA SER A 8 8.39 31.22 -52.81
C SER A 8 9.01 30.19 -51.86
N VAL A 9 9.54 30.67 -50.74
CA VAL A 9 9.85 29.80 -49.59
C VAL A 9 8.52 29.29 -49.06
N GLY A 10 8.21 28.03 -49.37
CA GLY A 10 7.09 27.34 -48.75
C GLY A 10 7.35 27.24 -47.26
N GLU A 11 6.38 27.70 -46.46
CA GLU A 11 6.26 27.29 -45.06
C GLU A 11 6.12 25.77 -45.05
N THR A 12 7.19 25.08 -44.64
CA THR A 12 7.08 23.71 -44.15
C THR A 12 6.09 23.72 -42.99
N PRO A 13 5.07 22.85 -42.98
CA PRO A 13 4.25 22.65 -41.80
C PRO A 13 5.19 22.31 -40.64
N GLN A 14 5.11 23.05 -39.54
CA GLN A 14 5.78 22.67 -38.31
C GLN A 14 5.27 21.27 -37.96
N GLU A 15 6.17 20.29 -37.96
CA GLU A 15 5.89 18.99 -37.34
C GLU A 15 5.40 19.26 -35.92
N PRO A 16 4.32 18.61 -35.46
CA PRO A 16 3.85 18.79 -34.10
C PRO A 16 5.01 18.46 -33.17
N VAL A 17 5.36 19.40 -32.29
CA VAL A 17 6.32 19.16 -31.23
C VAL A 17 5.80 17.96 -30.47
N GLU A 18 6.56 16.87 -30.48
CA GLU A 18 6.29 15.70 -29.65
C GLU A 18 6.52 16.16 -28.21
N ILE A 19 5.46 16.71 -27.60
CA ILE A 19 5.49 17.14 -26.20
C ILE A 19 5.49 15.84 -25.41
N GLY A 20 6.67 15.38 -25.00
CA GLY A 20 6.77 14.22 -24.12
C GLY A 20 5.90 14.43 -22.87
N LEU A 21 5.15 13.40 -22.47
CA LEU A 21 4.22 13.45 -21.35
C LEU A 21 4.94 13.83 -20.04
N TYR A 22 6.05 13.17 -19.75
CA TYR A 22 6.80 13.32 -18.50
C TYR A 22 8.00 14.26 -18.59
N SER A 23 8.19 15.02 -17.52
CA SER A 23 9.41 15.77 -17.21
C SER A 23 10.54 14.82 -16.79
N ASP A 24 11.76 15.35 -16.68
CA ASP A 24 12.93 14.55 -16.29
C ASP A 24 12.84 14.02 -14.84
N ASP A 25 11.97 14.63 -14.02
CA ASP A 25 11.68 14.26 -12.64
C ASP A 25 10.49 13.28 -12.50
N GLY A 26 9.91 12.83 -13.62
CA GLY A 26 8.79 11.87 -13.64
C GLY A 26 7.40 12.48 -13.53
N PHE A 27 7.26 13.79 -13.31
CA PHE A 27 5.94 14.46 -13.30
C PHE A 27 5.46 14.81 -14.70
N ILE A 28 4.14 14.89 -14.91
CA ILE A 28 3.59 15.40 -16.17
C ILE A 28 4.11 16.81 -16.45
N ARG A 29 4.56 17.04 -17.69
CA ARG A 29 5.09 18.33 -18.12
C ARG A 29 3.99 19.40 -18.02
N PRO A 30 4.27 20.57 -17.41
CA PRO A 30 3.32 21.68 -17.38
C PRO A 30 2.86 22.14 -18.76
N SER A 31 3.71 21.99 -19.78
CA SER A 31 3.35 22.28 -21.18
C SER A 31 2.30 21.30 -21.73
N PHE A 32 2.39 20.02 -21.37
CA PHE A 32 1.40 19.02 -21.75
C PHE A 32 0.07 19.28 -21.04
N LEU A 33 0.08 19.51 -19.72
CA LEU A 33 -1.12 19.88 -18.95
C LEU A 33 -1.79 21.15 -19.49
N THR A 34 -1.00 22.17 -19.85
CA THR A 34 -1.56 23.41 -20.43
C THR A 34 -2.19 23.14 -21.81
N HIS A 35 -1.56 22.28 -22.62
CA HIS A 35 -2.07 21.89 -23.93
C HIS A 35 -3.40 21.11 -23.81
N ILE A 36 -3.45 20.10 -22.94
CA ILE A 36 -4.67 19.33 -22.68
C ILE A 36 -5.75 20.21 -22.05
N GLY A 37 -5.39 21.06 -21.08
CA GLY A 37 -6.32 22.01 -20.46
C GLY A 37 -6.93 22.99 -21.46
N ALA A 38 -6.15 23.45 -22.44
CA ALA A 38 -6.65 24.28 -23.54
C ALA A 38 -7.58 23.49 -24.47
N ALA A 39 -7.22 22.25 -24.83
CA ALA A 39 -8.07 21.39 -25.64
C ALA A 39 -9.42 21.08 -24.96
N ILE A 40 -9.43 20.85 -23.65
CA ILE A 40 -10.66 20.69 -22.85
C ILE A 40 -11.50 21.97 -22.90
N ALA A 41 -10.89 23.13 -22.65
CA ALA A 41 -11.59 24.41 -22.64
C ALA A 41 -12.21 24.76 -24.01
N ASP A 42 -11.51 24.46 -25.09
CA ASP A 42 -11.98 24.66 -26.46
C ASP A 42 -12.88 23.53 -26.97
N ARG A 43 -13.09 22.47 -26.17
CA ARG A 43 -13.80 21.23 -26.53
C ARG A 43 -13.24 20.59 -27.81
N ASP A 44 -11.92 20.65 -28.00
CA ASP A 44 -11.23 20.06 -29.15
C ASP A 44 -11.04 18.56 -28.97
N VAL A 45 -12.12 17.82 -29.23
CA VAL A 45 -12.17 16.36 -29.14
C VAL A 45 -11.13 15.68 -30.05
N LEU A 46 -10.78 16.29 -31.19
CA LEU A 46 -9.80 15.67 -32.11
C LEU A 46 -8.39 15.67 -31.50
N THR A 47 -8.02 16.75 -30.83
CA THR A 47 -6.74 16.84 -30.11
C THR A 47 -6.74 15.88 -28.92
N LEU A 48 -7.82 15.83 -28.14
CA LEU A 48 -7.93 14.91 -27.00
C LEU A 48 -7.84 13.44 -27.42
N LYS A 49 -8.56 13.02 -28.47
CA LYS A 49 -8.46 11.64 -28.99
C LYS A 49 -7.07 11.30 -29.52
N ARG A 50 -6.36 12.25 -30.12
CA ARG A 50 -5.02 12.02 -30.66
C ARG A 50 -3.98 11.90 -29.56
N ASP A 51 -4.07 12.76 -28.54
CA ASP A 51 -3.00 12.96 -27.55
C ASP A 51 -3.28 12.25 -26.21
N VAL A 52 -4.54 11.85 -25.94
CA VAL A 52 -4.96 11.24 -24.67
C VAL A 52 -5.48 9.81 -24.83
N ALA A 53 -6.31 9.53 -25.85
CA ALA A 53 -6.97 8.21 -25.96
C ALA A 53 -6.02 7.02 -26.26
N GLY A 54 -4.74 7.29 -26.54
CA GLY A 54 -3.72 6.26 -26.71
C GLY A 54 -2.68 6.22 -25.60
N LEU A 55 -2.90 6.97 -24.50
CA LEU A 55 -2.08 6.88 -23.30
C LEU A 55 -2.32 5.54 -22.60
N HIS A 56 -1.29 5.04 -21.92
CA HIS A 56 -1.44 3.91 -21.02
C HIS A 56 -2.35 4.27 -19.83
N GLN A 57 -3.00 3.29 -19.18
CA GLN A 57 -3.90 3.52 -18.05
C GLN A 57 -3.24 4.38 -16.94
N SER A 58 -1.99 4.07 -16.58
CA SER A 58 -1.21 4.84 -15.61
C SER A 58 -0.85 6.26 -16.07
N GLU A 59 -0.57 6.45 -17.37
CA GLU A 59 -0.31 7.77 -17.95
C GLU A 59 -1.57 8.65 -17.94
N LEU A 60 -2.74 8.03 -18.16
CA LEU A 60 -4.03 8.68 -18.07
C LEU A 60 -4.42 8.96 -16.61
N GLY A 61 -4.11 8.05 -15.69
CA GLY A 61 -4.26 8.25 -14.24
C GLY A 61 -3.50 9.47 -13.76
N ASP A 62 -2.19 9.53 -14.02
CA ASP A 62 -1.33 10.70 -13.71
C ASP A 62 -1.91 12.01 -14.27
N LEU A 63 -2.49 11.96 -15.48
CA LEU A 63 -3.10 13.11 -16.12
C LEU A 63 -4.36 13.55 -15.39
N ILE A 64 -5.22 12.61 -15.02
CA ILE A 64 -6.44 12.87 -14.26
C ILE A 64 -6.09 13.49 -12.90
N GLU A 65 -5.09 12.97 -12.20
CA GLU A 65 -4.65 13.50 -10.91
C GLU A 65 -4.18 14.96 -11.02
N ALA A 66 -3.39 15.26 -12.06
CA ALA A 66 -2.84 16.58 -12.30
C ALA A 66 -3.87 17.61 -12.79
N LEU A 67 -5.02 17.18 -13.29
CA LEU A 67 -6.10 18.05 -13.76
C LEU A 67 -6.94 18.61 -12.59
N LEU A 68 -7.55 19.77 -12.83
CA LEU A 68 -8.51 20.34 -11.90
C LEU A 68 -9.85 19.55 -11.94
N PRO A 69 -10.63 19.53 -10.85
CA PRO A 69 -11.97 18.91 -10.77
C PRO A 69 -12.85 19.11 -12.02
N ASP A 70 -13.10 20.38 -12.38
CA ASP A 70 -13.93 20.73 -13.55
C ASP A 70 -13.37 20.20 -14.88
N GLN A 71 -12.04 20.02 -14.97
CA GLN A 71 -11.37 19.52 -16.17
C GLN A 71 -11.42 17.99 -16.25
N ARG A 72 -11.34 17.27 -15.13
CA ARG A 72 -11.45 15.81 -15.08
C ARG A 72 -12.77 15.35 -15.66
N ARG A 73 -13.88 15.92 -15.17
CA ARG A 73 -15.22 15.65 -15.69
C ARG A 73 -15.33 15.96 -17.18
N ALA A 74 -14.85 17.15 -17.58
CA ALA A 74 -14.92 17.56 -18.97
C ALA A 74 -14.07 16.65 -19.88
N LEU A 75 -12.95 16.10 -19.41
CA LEU A 75 -12.14 15.15 -20.15
C LEU A 75 -12.91 13.85 -20.41
N VAL A 76 -13.50 13.26 -19.36
CA VAL A 76 -14.30 12.03 -19.46
C VAL A 76 -15.49 12.23 -20.40
N ASP A 77 -16.23 13.34 -20.24
CA ASP A 77 -17.37 13.67 -21.11
C ASP A 77 -16.98 13.89 -22.59
N LEU A 78 -15.79 14.46 -22.85
CA LEU A 78 -15.34 14.77 -24.21
C LEU A 78 -14.75 13.56 -24.94
N LEU A 79 -14.08 12.66 -24.20
CA LEU A 79 -13.56 11.41 -24.75
C LEU A 79 -14.68 10.38 -24.93
N GLY A 80 -15.64 10.31 -24.00
CA GLY A 80 -16.80 9.43 -24.11
C GLY A 80 -16.40 7.96 -24.20
N GLU A 81 -16.71 7.30 -25.31
CA GLU A 81 -16.34 5.89 -25.57
C GLU A 81 -14.83 5.68 -25.77
N ASP A 82 -14.06 6.75 -26.04
CA ASP A 82 -12.61 6.66 -26.20
C ASP A 82 -11.86 6.92 -24.86
N PHE A 83 -12.60 7.05 -23.75
CA PHE A 83 -12.00 7.14 -22.41
C PHE A 83 -11.73 5.74 -21.88
N ASP A 84 -10.47 5.48 -21.51
CA ASP A 84 -10.08 4.23 -20.89
C ASP A 84 -10.42 4.26 -19.39
N PHE A 85 -11.41 3.45 -18.98
CA PHE A 85 -11.88 3.40 -17.60
C PHE A 85 -10.94 2.63 -16.67
N SER A 86 -10.00 1.84 -17.20
CA SER A 86 -8.97 1.17 -16.39
C SER A 86 -8.09 2.22 -15.70
N ALA A 87 -7.90 3.40 -16.29
CA ALA A 87 -7.17 4.49 -15.66
C ALA A 87 -7.76 4.99 -14.33
N LEU A 88 -9.01 4.63 -14.01
CA LEU A 88 -9.59 4.95 -12.69
C LEU A 88 -9.04 4.05 -11.57
N THR A 89 -8.43 2.91 -11.89
CA THR A 89 -7.74 2.07 -10.90
C THR A 89 -6.39 2.65 -10.49
N GLU A 90 -5.86 3.57 -11.31
CA GLU A 90 -4.55 4.23 -11.18
C GLU A 90 -4.62 5.64 -10.56
N VAL A 91 -5.76 6.01 -9.96
CA VAL A 91 -5.95 7.31 -9.29
C VAL A 91 -6.41 7.12 -7.86
N ASP A 92 -6.08 8.09 -7.01
CA ASP A 92 -6.62 8.25 -5.65
C ASP A 92 -8.15 7.97 -5.60
N ASP A 93 -8.60 7.25 -4.57
CA ASP A 93 -9.99 6.86 -4.33
C ASP A 93 -10.93 8.06 -4.34
N ALA A 94 -10.53 9.18 -3.74
CA ALA A 94 -11.38 10.37 -3.71
C ALA A 94 -11.59 10.99 -5.12
N ILE A 95 -10.60 10.86 -6.01
CA ILE A 95 -10.70 11.32 -7.41
C ILE A 95 -11.55 10.34 -8.22
N ARG A 96 -11.35 9.03 -8.04
CA ARG A 96 -12.19 8.00 -8.66
C ARG A 96 -13.65 8.22 -8.32
N MET A 97 -13.97 8.37 -7.02
CA MET A 97 -15.33 8.63 -6.55
C MET A 97 -15.92 9.93 -7.10
N GLU A 98 -15.13 11.02 -7.15
CA GLU A 98 -15.56 12.28 -7.75
C GLU A 98 -16.02 12.09 -9.22
N ILE A 99 -15.28 11.30 -9.99
CA ILE A 99 -15.59 11.03 -11.40
C ILE A 99 -16.79 10.11 -11.51
N VAL A 100 -16.82 9.01 -10.77
CA VAL A 100 -17.86 7.98 -10.89
C VAL A 100 -19.22 8.50 -10.42
N ASP A 101 -19.28 9.27 -9.32
CA ASP A 101 -20.52 9.89 -8.82
C ASP A 101 -21.17 10.86 -9.83
N ASP A 102 -20.36 11.45 -10.70
CA ASP A 102 -20.80 12.41 -11.71
C ASP A 102 -21.26 11.77 -13.02
N LEU A 103 -21.03 10.45 -13.19
CA LEU A 103 -21.40 9.69 -14.38
C LEU A 103 -22.74 8.96 -14.20
N PRO A 104 -23.53 8.83 -15.28
CA PRO A 104 -24.73 7.99 -15.21
C PRO A 104 -24.38 6.51 -14.99
N ASN A 105 -25.12 5.83 -14.11
CA ASN A 105 -25.01 4.37 -13.90
C ASN A 105 -25.12 3.55 -15.20
N GLU A 106 -25.78 4.06 -16.26
CA GLU A 106 -25.73 3.40 -17.58
C GLU A 106 -24.35 3.42 -18.24
N GLN A 107 -23.63 4.53 -18.13
CA GLN A 107 -22.31 4.69 -18.74
C GLN A 107 -21.26 3.86 -17.98
N ILE A 108 -21.34 3.85 -16.65
CA ILE A 108 -20.48 3.00 -15.82
C ILE A 108 -20.72 1.53 -16.17
N ALA A 109 -21.97 1.09 -16.31
CA ALA A 109 -22.28 -0.28 -16.73
C ALA A 109 -21.78 -0.64 -18.13
N LEU A 110 -21.61 0.33 -19.04
CA LEU A 110 -20.98 0.08 -20.34
C LEU A 110 -19.47 -0.06 -20.18
N ALA A 111 -18.84 0.82 -19.41
CA ALA A 111 -17.42 0.76 -19.10
C ALA A 111 -17.01 -0.56 -18.44
N MET A 112 -17.77 -1.03 -17.43
CA MET A 112 -17.49 -2.30 -16.74
C MET A 112 -17.52 -3.53 -17.66
N GLN A 113 -18.05 -3.45 -18.88
CA GLN A 113 -18.02 -4.56 -19.85
C GLN A 113 -16.73 -4.62 -20.65
N GLU A 114 -15.96 -3.53 -20.65
CA GLU A 114 -14.69 -3.43 -21.38
C GLU A 114 -13.48 -3.64 -20.47
N LEU A 115 -13.68 -3.59 -19.15
CA LEU A 115 -12.64 -3.84 -18.15
C LEU A 115 -12.49 -5.33 -17.84
N ASP A 116 -11.30 -5.68 -17.35
CA ASP A 116 -11.10 -6.95 -16.67
C ASP A 116 -11.91 -6.98 -15.35
N SER A 117 -12.25 -8.18 -14.90
CA SER A 117 -13.24 -8.35 -13.83
C SER A 117 -12.77 -7.89 -12.46
N ASP A 118 -11.47 -7.94 -12.19
CA ASP A 118 -10.77 -7.38 -11.03
C ASP A 118 -10.83 -5.85 -11.02
N ASP A 119 -10.49 -5.18 -12.13
CA ASP A 119 -10.59 -3.72 -12.27
C ASP A 119 -12.03 -3.23 -12.08
N ALA A 120 -12.98 -3.95 -12.69
CA ALA A 120 -14.40 -3.66 -12.54
C ALA A 120 -14.85 -3.83 -11.08
N VAL A 121 -14.36 -4.87 -10.37
CA VAL A 121 -14.65 -5.07 -8.96
C VAL A 121 -14.04 -3.95 -8.10
N TYR A 122 -12.82 -3.53 -8.40
CA TYR A 122 -12.13 -2.46 -7.69
C TYR A 122 -12.85 -1.12 -7.80
N ILE A 123 -13.38 -0.78 -8.98
CA ILE A 123 -14.19 0.44 -9.14
C ILE A 123 -15.56 0.31 -8.46
N LEU A 124 -16.18 -0.88 -8.51
CA LEU A 124 -17.52 -1.11 -7.97
C LEU A 124 -17.57 -1.24 -6.45
N GLU A 125 -16.47 -1.55 -5.78
CA GLU A 125 -16.45 -1.75 -4.33
C GLU A 125 -16.49 -0.45 -3.53
N ASP A 126 -16.03 0.65 -4.10
CA ASP A 126 -16.10 1.98 -3.46
C ASP A 126 -17.50 2.61 -3.54
N LEU A 127 -18.35 2.10 -4.43
CA LEU A 127 -19.69 2.60 -4.64
C LEU A 127 -20.63 2.16 -3.53
N ASP A 128 -21.63 3.00 -3.25
CA ASP A 128 -22.67 2.60 -2.32
C ASP A 128 -23.51 1.44 -2.90
N ALA A 129 -24.07 0.63 -2.00
CA ALA A 129 -24.78 -0.59 -2.36
C ALA A 129 -25.97 -0.35 -3.32
N GLN A 130 -26.58 0.84 -3.31
CA GLN A 130 -27.68 1.15 -4.21
C GLN A 130 -27.15 1.31 -5.65
N ASP A 131 -26.12 2.14 -5.84
CA ASP A 131 -25.54 2.39 -7.16
C ASP A 131 -24.89 1.12 -7.72
N GLN A 132 -24.18 0.36 -6.88
CA GLN A 132 -23.63 -0.94 -7.24
C GLN A 132 -24.72 -1.89 -7.78
N ASP A 133 -25.86 -2.02 -7.08
CA ASP A 133 -26.97 -2.88 -7.53
C ASP A 133 -27.60 -2.38 -8.84
N GLU A 134 -27.72 -1.06 -9.02
CA GLU A 134 -28.25 -0.46 -10.25
C GLU A 134 -27.34 -0.69 -11.46
N ILE A 135 -26.03 -0.55 -11.30
CA ILE A 135 -25.02 -0.80 -12.33
C ILE A 135 -25.00 -2.28 -12.69
N LEU A 136 -24.90 -3.17 -11.70
CA LEU A 136 -24.94 -4.62 -11.89
C LEU A 136 -26.24 -5.04 -12.60
N ALA A 137 -27.38 -4.39 -12.30
CA ALA A 137 -28.66 -4.67 -12.94
C ALA A 137 -28.71 -4.34 -14.45
N LYS A 138 -27.77 -3.55 -14.96
CA LYS A 138 -27.66 -3.17 -16.38
C LYS A 138 -26.69 -4.07 -17.16
N LEU A 139 -25.79 -4.78 -16.48
CA LEU A 139 -24.83 -5.69 -17.11
C LEU A 139 -25.48 -6.96 -17.69
N PRO A 140 -24.86 -7.57 -18.71
CA PRO A 140 -25.22 -8.91 -19.17
C PRO A 140 -25.28 -9.93 -18.03
N PHE A 141 -26.13 -10.95 -18.17
CA PHE A 141 -26.35 -11.91 -17.09
C PHE A 141 -25.08 -12.62 -16.63
N THR A 142 -24.21 -13.02 -17.56
CA THR A 142 -22.96 -13.72 -17.22
C THR A 142 -22.01 -12.81 -16.43
N GLU A 143 -21.81 -11.59 -16.91
CA GLU A 143 -20.92 -10.60 -16.31
C GLU A 143 -21.35 -10.23 -14.89
N ARG A 144 -22.63 -9.91 -14.74
CA ARG A 144 -23.24 -9.62 -13.43
C ARG A 144 -23.00 -10.71 -12.40
N ILE A 145 -23.05 -11.98 -12.80
CA ILE A 145 -22.86 -13.11 -11.88
C ILE A 145 -21.39 -13.25 -11.49
N ARG A 146 -20.45 -12.95 -12.40
CA ARG A 146 -19.01 -12.94 -12.11
C ARG A 146 -18.66 -11.85 -11.12
N LEU A 147 -18.96 -10.58 -11.46
CA LEU A 147 -18.64 -9.44 -10.60
C LEU A 147 -19.31 -9.54 -9.23
N ARG A 148 -20.60 -9.92 -9.17
CA ARG A 148 -21.28 -10.11 -7.87
C ARG A 148 -20.62 -11.19 -7.02
N ARG A 149 -20.12 -12.26 -7.63
CA ARG A 149 -19.42 -13.31 -6.90
C ARG A 149 -18.10 -12.79 -6.32
N SER A 150 -17.35 -11.98 -7.08
CA SER A 150 -16.12 -11.36 -6.60
C SER A 150 -16.39 -10.38 -5.45
N LEU A 151 -17.44 -9.55 -5.60
CA LEU A 151 -17.93 -8.63 -4.56
C LEU A 151 -18.49 -9.34 -3.31
N ASP A 152 -18.87 -10.62 -3.39
CA ASP A 152 -19.30 -11.41 -2.22
C ASP A 152 -18.12 -11.88 -1.34
N TYR A 153 -16.88 -11.92 -1.88
CA TYR A 153 -15.70 -12.20 -1.07
C TYR A 153 -15.38 -10.99 -0.18
N PRO A 154 -14.83 -11.19 1.03
CA PRO A 154 -14.41 -10.06 1.87
C PRO A 154 -13.42 -9.15 1.13
N GLU A 155 -13.45 -7.86 1.44
CA GLU A 155 -12.40 -6.91 1.03
C GLU A 155 -11.01 -7.43 1.46
N GLU A 156 -9.97 -7.02 0.75
CA GLU A 156 -8.57 -7.41 1.02
C GLU A 156 -8.31 -8.93 0.93
N THR A 157 -9.09 -9.67 0.13
CA THR A 157 -8.87 -11.10 -0.11
C THR A 157 -8.48 -11.41 -1.55
N ALA A 158 -7.81 -12.54 -1.74
CA ALA A 158 -7.46 -13.09 -3.04
C ALA A 158 -8.68 -13.21 -3.97
N GLY A 159 -9.86 -13.58 -3.45
CA GLY A 159 -11.09 -13.68 -4.24
C GLY A 159 -11.70 -12.34 -4.63
N ARG A 160 -11.34 -11.26 -3.92
CA ARG A 160 -11.72 -9.90 -4.27
C ARG A 160 -10.84 -9.32 -5.37
N ARG A 161 -9.55 -9.67 -5.36
CA ARG A 161 -8.52 -9.24 -6.32
C ARG A 161 -8.36 -10.17 -7.53
N MET A 162 -9.10 -11.27 -7.63
CA MET A 162 -8.90 -12.23 -8.73
C MET A 162 -9.63 -11.80 -10.01
N GLN A 163 -8.99 -12.09 -11.14
CA GLN A 163 -9.63 -12.13 -12.44
C GLN A 163 -10.44 -13.42 -12.58
N THR A 164 -11.65 -13.32 -13.13
CA THR A 164 -12.54 -14.45 -13.42
C THR A 164 -12.37 -15.00 -14.84
N GLU A 165 -11.63 -14.27 -15.68
CA GLU A 165 -11.21 -14.64 -17.02
C GLU A 165 -9.92 -15.46 -16.93
N PHE A 166 -9.98 -16.74 -17.28
CA PHE A 166 -8.80 -17.61 -17.29
C PHE A 166 -8.92 -18.73 -18.30
N VAL A 167 -7.78 -19.26 -18.74
CA VAL A 167 -7.76 -20.39 -19.68
C VAL A 167 -7.77 -21.71 -18.91
N ALA A 168 -8.82 -22.51 -19.11
CA ALA A 168 -8.94 -23.84 -18.52
C ALA A 168 -9.12 -24.94 -19.58
N ALA A 169 -8.47 -26.08 -19.40
CA ALA A 169 -8.56 -27.23 -20.31
C ALA A 169 -8.69 -28.56 -19.56
N PRO A 170 -9.39 -29.56 -20.13
CA PRO A 170 -9.46 -30.89 -19.52
C PRO A 170 -8.14 -31.68 -19.73
N PRO A 171 -7.78 -32.58 -18.78
CA PRO A 171 -6.50 -33.29 -18.80
C PRO A 171 -6.31 -34.21 -20.01
N PHE A 172 -7.40 -34.74 -20.57
CA PHE A 172 -7.35 -35.71 -21.67
C PHE A 172 -7.22 -35.06 -23.06
N TRP A 173 -7.27 -33.73 -23.17
CA TRP A 173 -6.99 -33.04 -24.42
C TRP A 173 -5.52 -33.17 -24.81
N THR A 174 -5.28 -33.11 -26.11
CA THR A 174 -3.94 -32.96 -26.67
C THR A 174 -3.54 -31.49 -26.74
N VAL A 175 -2.24 -31.21 -26.72
CA VAL A 175 -1.69 -29.86 -26.92
C VAL A 175 -2.26 -29.21 -28.16
N GLY A 176 -2.44 -29.97 -29.25
CA GLY A 176 -3.06 -29.47 -30.48
C GLY A 176 -4.50 -29.00 -30.27
N GLN A 177 -5.31 -29.78 -29.55
CA GLN A 177 -6.70 -29.42 -29.24
C GLN A 177 -6.78 -28.19 -28.34
N THR A 178 -5.90 -28.09 -27.32
CA THR A 178 -5.84 -26.91 -26.45
C THR A 178 -5.44 -25.66 -27.22
N ILE A 179 -4.47 -25.75 -28.14
CA ILE A 179 -4.09 -24.63 -29.01
C ILE A 179 -5.26 -24.23 -29.93
N ASP A 180 -5.99 -25.18 -30.48
CA ASP A 180 -7.12 -24.89 -31.37
C ASP A 180 -8.26 -24.24 -30.58
N TYR A 181 -8.54 -24.71 -29.35
CA TYR A 181 -9.47 -24.06 -28.42
C TYR A 181 -9.10 -22.61 -28.14
N MET A 182 -7.83 -22.35 -27.77
CA MET A 182 -7.35 -20.98 -27.48
C MET A 182 -7.37 -20.04 -28.69
N ARG A 183 -7.50 -20.56 -29.91
CA ARG A 183 -7.59 -19.75 -31.14
C ARG A 183 -9.02 -19.47 -31.57
N ASP A 184 -9.95 -20.35 -31.19
CA ASP A 184 -11.34 -20.30 -31.64
C ASP A 184 -12.25 -19.60 -30.62
N ASP A 185 -11.92 -19.66 -29.32
CA ASP A 185 -12.70 -19.00 -28.26
C ASP A 185 -12.36 -17.51 -28.17
N GLN A 186 -13.39 -16.67 -28.17
CA GLN A 186 -13.30 -15.21 -28.12
C GLN A 186 -13.48 -14.68 -26.68
N ASN A 187 -13.75 -15.54 -25.70
CA ASN A 187 -14.02 -15.15 -24.31
C ASN A 187 -12.85 -15.50 -23.37
N LEU A 188 -11.65 -15.67 -23.92
CA LEU A 188 -10.43 -15.87 -23.15
C LEU A 188 -9.83 -14.51 -22.81
N PRO A 189 -9.09 -14.40 -21.68
CA PRO A 189 -8.36 -13.18 -21.38
C PRO A 189 -7.36 -12.86 -22.51
N ASP A 190 -7.13 -11.57 -22.74
CA ASP A 190 -6.17 -11.09 -23.74
C ASP A 190 -4.74 -11.47 -23.35
N GLU A 191 -4.44 -11.44 -22.05
CA GLU A 191 -3.14 -11.81 -21.49
C GLU A 191 -3.26 -12.99 -20.53
N PHE A 192 -2.42 -14.02 -20.71
CA PHE A 192 -2.31 -15.13 -19.77
C PHE A 192 -0.97 -15.84 -19.90
N SER A 193 -0.43 -16.30 -18.77
CA SER A 193 0.87 -16.99 -18.73
C SER A 193 0.74 -18.51 -18.55
N GLN A 194 -0.43 -18.99 -18.12
CA GLN A 194 -0.69 -20.39 -17.77
C GLN A 194 -2.06 -20.87 -18.26
N ILE A 195 -2.16 -22.18 -18.45
CA ILE A 195 -3.41 -22.89 -18.73
C ILE A 195 -3.70 -23.80 -17.55
N PHE A 196 -4.83 -23.60 -16.89
CA PHE A 196 -5.24 -24.43 -15.77
C PHE A 196 -5.89 -25.73 -16.25
N VAL A 197 -5.59 -26.83 -15.56
CA VAL A 197 -6.14 -28.14 -15.87
C VAL A 197 -7.22 -28.47 -14.87
N VAL A 198 -8.45 -28.70 -15.37
CA VAL A 198 -9.62 -28.92 -14.51
C VAL A 198 -10.37 -30.20 -14.86
N ASP A 199 -11.05 -30.78 -13.87
CA ASP A 199 -11.96 -31.90 -14.07
C ASP A 199 -13.38 -31.44 -14.49
N PRO A 200 -14.30 -32.36 -14.84
CA PRO A 200 -15.68 -32.00 -15.20
C PRO A 200 -16.49 -31.31 -14.09
N THR A 201 -16.02 -31.32 -12.84
CA THR A 201 -16.61 -30.60 -11.70
C THR A 201 -15.91 -29.28 -11.41
N PHE A 202 -15.02 -28.83 -12.31
CA PHE A 202 -14.18 -27.64 -12.20
C PHE A 202 -13.14 -27.68 -11.06
N LYS A 203 -12.83 -28.86 -10.52
CA LYS A 203 -11.72 -28.99 -9.56
C LYS A 203 -10.39 -28.79 -10.26
N LEU A 204 -9.52 -28.02 -9.63
CA LEU A 204 -8.16 -27.78 -10.10
C LEU A 204 -7.32 -29.07 -9.98
N LEU A 205 -6.75 -29.54 -11.07
CA LEU A 205 -5.87 -30.71 -11.12
C LEU A 205 -4.39 -30.34 -11.28
N GLY A 206 -4.12 -29.20 -11.93
CA GLY A 206 -2.77 -28.76 -12.26
C GLY A 206 -2.76 -27.51 -13.13
N ALA A 207 -1.59 -27.15 -13.61
CA ALA A 207 -1.41 -26.10 -14.61
C ALA A 207 -0.35 -26.51 -15.65
N VAL A 208 -0.34 -25.80 -16.78
CA VAL A 208 0.69 -25.90 -17.81
C VAL A 208 1.11 -24.49 -18.19
N HIS A 209 2.42 -24.20 -18.17
CA HIS A 209 2.91 -22.92 -18.66
C HIS A 209 2.73 -22.78 -20.17
N LEU A 210 2.46 -21.57 -20.63
CA LEU A 210 2.26 -21.30 -22.05
C LEU A 210 3.50 -21.66 -22.90
N ASP A 211 4.71 -21.43 -22.39
CA ASP A 211 5.96 -21.78 -23.08
C ASP A 211 6.09 -23.31 -23.28
N GLN A 212 5.60 -24.10 -22.32
CA GLN A 212 5.58 -25.56 -22.40
C GLN A 212 4.59 -26.04 -23.47
N ILE A 213 3.41 -25.42 -23.58
CA ILE A 213 2.45 -25.68 -24.66
C ILE A 213 3.08 -25.42 -26.03
N LEU A 214 3.77 -24.29 -26.19
CA LEU A 214 4.40 -23.88 -27.45
C LEU A 214 5.56 -24.80 -27.88
N ARG A 215 6.28 -25.39 -26.93
CA ARG A 215 7.45 -26.26 -27.19
C ARG A 215 7.10 -27.73 -27.30
N THR A 216 5.88 -28.12 -26.93
CA THR A 216 5.44 -29.52 -26.91
C THR A 216 4.78 -29.92 -28.24
N LYS A 217 4.98 -31.17 -28.65
CA LYS A 217 4.33 -31.70 -29.86
C LYS A 217 2.82 -31.76 -29.67
N ARG A 218 2.07 -31.32 -30.69
CA ARG A 218 0.60 -31.27 -30.71
C ARG A 218 -0.12 -32.57 -30.29
N ALA A 219 0.48 -33.73 -30.51
CA ALA A 219 -0.16 -35.03 -30.21
C ALA A 219 -0.03 -35.47 -28.74
N VAL A 220 0.81 -34.81 -27.94
CA VAL A 220 1.00 -35.11 -26.51
C VAL A 220 -0.23 -34.63 -25.74
N LYS A 221 -0.63 -35.34 -24.69
CA LYS A 221 -1.76 -34.93 -23.85
C LYS A 221 -1.37 -33.90 -22.80
N ILE A 222 -2.34 -33.11 -22.36
CA ILE A 222 -2.19 -32.14 -21.27
C ILE A 222 -1.81 -32.84 -19.96
N GLU A 223 -2.45 -33.97 -19.63
CA GLU A 223 -2.12 -34.77 -18.44
C GLU A 223 -0.66 -35.24 -18.38
N ASP A 224 0.00 -35.39 -19.52
CA ASP A 224 1.39 -35.84 -19.61
C ASP A 224 2.41 -34.72 -19.35
N ILE A 225 1.98 -33.46 -19.43
CA ILE A 225 2.85 -32.28 -19.33
C ILE A 225 2.47 -31.33 -18.19
N MET A 226 1.27 -31.46 -17.63
CA MET A 226 0.82 -30.67 -16.50
C MET A 226 1.68 -30.92 -15.27
N HIS A 227 1.85 -29.87 -14.48
CA HIS A 227 2.39 -29.96 -13.13
C HIS A 227 1.26 -29.72 -12.13
N GLU A 228 1.35 -30.37 -10.97
CA GLU A 228 0.43 -30.10 -9.87
C GLU A 228 0.60 -28.64 -9.42
N THR A 229 -0.49 -27.90 -9.30
CA THR A 229 -0.52 -26.55 -8.72
C THR A 229 -0.39 -26.69 -7.21
N ARG A 230 0.86 -26.66 -6.72
CA ARG A 230 1.14 -26.72 -5.27
C ARG A 230 0.81 -25.44 -4.52
N HIS A 231 0.48 -24.38 -5.25
CA HIS A 231 0.26 -23.01 -4.78
C HIS A 231 -1.11 -22.52 -5.26
N ALA A 232 -2.15 -23.32 -5.05
CA ALA A 232 -3.52 -22.87 -5.28
C ALA A 232 -3.93 -21.97 -4.11
N ILE A 233 -4.31 -20.74 -4.41
CA ILE A 233 -4.64 -19.72 -3.43
C ILE A 233 -6.12 -19.84 -3.08
N PRO A 234 -6.50 -20.04 -1.81
CA PRO A 234 -7.89 -19.98 -1.39
C PRO A 234 -8.48 -18.59 -1.65
N ALA A 235 -9.70 -18.49 -2.17
CA ALA A 235 -10.35 -17.20 -2.44
C ALA A 235 -10.56 -16.33 -1.18
N THR A 236 -10.57 -16.93 0.00
CA THR A 236 -10.67 -16.22 1.28
C THR A 236 -9.31 -15.95 1.93
N MET A 237 -8.20 -16.27 1.25
CA MET A 237 -6.87 -15.93 1.71
C MET A 237 -6.71 -14.41 1.65
N ASP A 238 -6.08 -13.86 2.67
CA ASP A 238 -5.69 -12.46 2.76
C ASP A 238 -4.77 -12.07 1.58
N GLN A 239 -4.96 -10.87 1.01
CA GLN A 239 -4.23 -10.43 -0.17
C GLN A 239 -2.72 -10.30 0.09
N GLU A 240 -2.31 -9.87 1.28
CA GLU A 240 -0.90 -9.79 1.69
C GLU A 240 -0.30 -11.21 1.82
N GLU A 241 -1.07 -12.19 2.27
CA GLU A 241 -0.65 -13.60 2.25
C GLU A 241 -0.50 -14.16 0.84
N ALA A 242 -1.45 -13.87 -0.06
CA ALA A 242 -1.35 -14.24 -1.47
C ALA A 242 -0.11 -13.60 -2.13
N ALA A 243 0.14 -12.31 -1.92
CA ALA A 243 1.29 -11.59 -2.44
C ALA A 243 2.63 -12.20 -2.01
N ARG A 244 2.71 -12.68 -0.76
CA ARG A 244 3.89 -13.40 -0.25
C ARG A 244 4.12 -14.74 -0.95
N GLU A 245 3.07 -15.47 -1.32
CA GLU A 245 3.25 -16.70 -2.13
C GLU A 245 3.82 -16.37 -3.51
N PHE A 246 3.38 -15.28 -4.13
CA PHE A 246 3.92 -14.81 -5.40
C PHE A 246 5.40 -14.45 -5.30
N GLU A 247 5.80 -13.67 -4.29
CA GLU A 247 7.21 -13.30 -4.06
C GLU A 247 8.06 -14.55 -3.76
N GLN A 248 7.57 -15.45 -2.89
CA GLN A 248 8.34 -16.62 -2.47
C GLN A 248 8.62 -17.61 -3.60
N TYR A 249 7.65 -17.76 -4.52
CA TYR A 249 7.69 -18.77 -5.58
C TYR A 249 7.92 -18.20 -6.98
N ASP A 250 8.21 -16.89 -7.09
CA ASP A 250 8.41 -16.17 -8.35
C ASP A 250 7.24 -16.43 -9.34
N LEU A 251 6.00 -16.35 -8.84
CA LEU A 251 4.82 -16.65 -9.65
C LEU A 251 4.48 -15.49 -10.59
N LEU A 252 4.12 -15.81 -11.84
CA LEU A 252 3.52 -14.85 -12.78
C LEU A 252 1.98 -14.82 -12.67
N SER A 253 1.40 -15.91 -12.18
CA SER A 253 -0.03 -16.05 -11.97
C SER A 253 -0.29 -17.25 -11.05
N ALA A 254 -1.39 -17.22 -10.29
CA ALA A 254 -1.78 -18.32 -9.40
C ALA A 254 -3.28 -18.61 -9.51
N ALA A 255 -3.63 -19.90 -9.48
CA ALA A 255 -5.03 -20.33 -9.47
C ALA A 255 -5.70 -19.96 -8.15
N VAL A 256 -6.88 -19.34 -8.22
CA VAL A 256 -7.71 -19.09 -7.04
C VAL A 256 -8.82 -20.14 -6.94
N VAL A 257 -8.98 -20.73 -5.75
CA VAL A 257 -9.92 -21.83 -5.51
C VAL A 257 -10.94 -21.54 -4.41
N ASP A 258 -12.16 -22.06 -4.56
CA ASP A 258 -13.16 -22.03 -3.50
C ASP A 258 -12.96 -23.13 -2.45
N GLU A 259 -13.81 -23.15 -1.41
CA GLU A 259 -13.81 -24.15 -0.33
C GLU A 259 -13.96 -25.61 -0.83
N ASN A 260 -14.44 -25.82 -2.06
CA ASN A 260 -14.60 -27.13 -2.68
C ASN A 260 -13.44 -27.48 -3.63
N GLU A 261 -12.36 -26.70 -3.63
CA GLU A 261 -11.19 -26.80 -4.51
C GLU A 261 -11.53 -26.59 -6.00
N ARG A 262 -12.60 -25.86 -6.28
CA ARG A 262 -12.95 -25.48 -7.66
C ARG A 262 -12.19 -24.24 -8.06
N LEU A 263 -11.70 -24.20 -9.28
CA LEU A 263 -11.10 -23.01 -9.87
C LEU A 263 -12.17 -21.93 -10.05
N VAL A 264 -11.95 -20.76 -9.46
CA VAL A 264 -12.90 -19.64 -9.47
C VAL A 264 -12.34 -18.37 -10.09
N GLY A 265 -11.02 -18.25 -10.16
CA GLY A 265 -10.32 -17.14 -10.77
C GLY A 265 -8.82 -17.38 -10.83
N VAL A 266 -8.10 -16.35 -11.23
CA VAL A 266 -6.64 -16.28 -11.29
C VAL A 266 -6.19 -14.96 -10.66
N LEU A 267 -5.10 -15.00 -9.91
CA LEU A 267 -4.37 -13.79 -9.53
C LEU A 267 -3.20 -13.61 -10.51
N THR A 268 -2.92 -12.37 -10.90
CA THR A 268 -1.78 -11.99 -11.74
C THR A 268 -0.71 -11.32 -10.88
N ILE A 269 0.49 -11.12 -11.45
CA ILE A 269 1.61 -10.52 -10.71
C ILE A 269 1.50 -8.99 -10.66
N ASP A 270 0.89 -8.38 -11.66
CA ASP A 270 0.56 -6.96 -11.75
C ASP A 270 -0.30 -6.52 -10.57
N ASP A 271 -1.48 -7.14 -10.35
CA ASP A 271 -2.32 -6.88 -9.17
C ASP A 271 -1.57 -7.07 -7.85
N VAL A 272 -0.74 -8.11 -7.79
CA VAL A 272 0.04 -8.44 -6.59
C VAL A 272 1.11 -7.38 -6.31
N VAL A 273 1.69 -6.77 -7.34
CA VAL A 273 2.65 -5.68 -7.18
C VAL A 273 1.96 -4.46 -6.56
N ASP A 274 0.71 -4.19 -6.93
CA ASP A 274 -0.07 -3.09 -6.35
C ASP A 274 -0.46 -3.38 -4.91
N VAL A 275 -0.89 -4.61 -4.61
CA VAL A 275 -1.12 -5.06 -3.22
C VAL A 275 0.14 -4.87 -2.37
N ILE A 276 1.32 -5.28 -2.86
CA ILE A 276 2.58 -5.11 -2.10
C ILE A 276 2.86 -3.63 -1.80
N GLN A 277 2.57 -2.73 -2.75
CA GLN A 277 2.77 -1.29 -2.57
C GLN A 277 1.75 -0.70 -1.58
N GLN A 278 0.46 -1.02 -1.75
CA GLN A 278 -0.62 -0.58 -0.89
C GLN A 278 -0.38 -1.00 0.57
N GLU A 279 -0.09 -2.28 0.81
CA GLU A 279 0.20 -2.81 2.15
C GLU A 279 1.42 -2.14 2.78
N ALA A 280 2.46 -1.87 1.99
CA ALA A 280 3.65 -1.18 2.48
C ALA A 280 3.38 0.29 2.83
N GLU A 281 2.53 0.98 2.06
CA GLU A 281 2.09 2.34 2.35
C GLU A 281 1.21 2.41 3.59
N GLU A 282 0.23 1.50 3.70
CA GLU A 282 -0.64 1.34 4.86
C GLU A 282 0.16 1.13 6.14
N ASP A 283 1.14 0.22 6.13
CA ASP A 283 2.07 -0.01 7.23
C ASP A 283 2.82 1.26 7.65
N LEU A 284 3.29 2.04 6.66
CA LEU A 284 3.99 3.30 6.89
C LEU A 284 3.07 4.35 7.53
N LEU A 285 1.84 4.50 7.04
CA LEU A 285 0.82 5.42 7.56
C LEU A 285 0.42 5.03 8.98
N ARG A 286 0.12 3.75 9.22
CA ARG A 286 -0.26 3.20 10.53
C ARG A 286 0.83 3.36 11.58
N MET A 287 2.10 3.16 11.23
CA MET A 287 3.24 3.47 12.13
C MET A 287 3.28 4.94 12.55
N GLY A 288 2.93 5.85 11.63
CA GLY A 288 2.76 7.28 11.87
C GLY A 288 1.51 7.64 12.66
N GLY A 289 0.58 6.69 12.81
CA GLY A 289 -0.73 6.96 13.41
C GLY A 289 -1.67 7.74 12.50
N VAL A 290 -1.46 7.59 11.20
CA VAL A 290 -2.32 8.11 10.13
C VAL A 290 -3.14 6.92 9.63
N GLY A 291 -4.41 7.15 9.33
CA GLY A 291 -5.25 6.15 8.64
C GLY A 291 -5.06 6.24 7.13
N ASP A 292 -6.07 5.79 6.39
CA ASP A 292 -6.08 5.75 4.93
C ASP A 292 -6.39 7.16 4.40
N GLU A 293 -5.40 8.05 4.46
CA GLU A 293 -5.48 9.43 3.98
C GLU A 293 -4.72 9.57 2.67
N GLU A 294 -5.38 10.12 1.66
CA GLU A 294 -4.81 10.37 0.33
C GLU A 294 -4.38 11.83 0.13
N LEU A 295 -3.67 12.13 -0.95
CA LEU A 295 -3.25 13.51 -1.25
C LEU A 295 -4.40 14.39 -1.74
N SER A 296 -5.38 13.78 -2.40
CA SER A 296 -6.59 14.43 -2.90
C SER A 296 -7.60 14.81 -1.80
N ASP A 297 -7.40 14.35 -0.56
CA ASP A 297 -8.31 14.54 0.54
C ASP A 297 -8.49 16.01 0.96
N THR A 298 -9.70 16.34 1.43
CA THR A 298 -9.98 17.69 1.94
C THR A 298 -9.37 17.91 3.33
N VAL A 299 -8.99 19.16 3.65
CA VAL A 299 -8.49 19.55 4.99
C VAL A 299 -9.38 19.05 6.14
N VAL A 300 -10.70 19.00 5.94
CA VAL A 300 -11.66 18.53 6.96
C VAL A 300 -11.64 17.01 7.10
N ALA A 301 -11.53 16.27 5.99
CA ALA A 301 -11.43 14.81 5.97
C ALA A 301 -10.13 14.37 6.67
N THR A 302 -8.98 14.89 6.23
CA THR A 302 -7.66 14.71 6.86
C THR A 302 -7.70 15.00 8.36
N SER A 303 -8.27 16.14 8.77
CA SER A 303 -8.32 16.50 10.18
C SER A 303 -9.18 15.55 11.02
N ARG A 304 -10.24 14.97 10.44
CA ARG A 304 -11.11 14.00 11.12
C ARG A 304 -10.45 12.63 11.21
N SER A 305 -9.71 12.22 10.18
CA SER A 305 -8.92 10.97 10.19
C SER A 305 -7.84 11.00 11.29
N ARG A 306 -7.09 12.11 11.40
CA ARG A 306 -5.99 12.22 12.38
C ARG A 306 -6.43 12.50 13.83
N ALA A 307 -7.58 13.14 14.04
CA ALA A 307 -8.00 13.62 15.37
C ALA A 307 -8.14 12.52 16.43
N PRO A 308 -8.77 11.35 16.16
CA PRO A 308 -8.85 10.24 17.11
C PRO A 308 -7.48 9.84 17.64
N TRP A 309 -6.49 9.74 16.76
CA TRP A 309 -5.16 9.33 17.17
C TRP A 309 -4.40 10.39 17.95
N LEU A 310 -4.53 11.66 17.55
CA LEU A 310 -4.01 12.78 18.32
C LEU A 310 -4.62 12.86 19.72
N LEU A 311 -5.90 12.48 19.88
CA LEU A 311 -6.55 12.39 21.20
C LEU A 311 -5.98 11.25 22.05
N VAL A 312 -5.68 10.10 21.45
CA VAL A 312 -4.97 9.00 22.15
C VAL A 312 -3.60 9.47 22.62
N ASN A 313 -2.81 10.12 21.76
CA ASN A 313 -1.51 10.68 22.11
C ASN A 313 -1.61 11.77 23.20
N LEU A 314 -2.63 12.61 23.16
CA LEU A 314 -2.87 13.59 24.22
C LEU A 314 -3.17 12.91 25.55
N ALA A 315 -4.00 11.87 25.56
CA ALA A 315 -4.33 11.11 26.76
C ALA A 315 -3.09 10.46 27.37
N THR A 316 -2.21 9.89 26.55
CA THR A 316 -0.98 9.30 27.03
C THR A 316 0.06 10.32 27.51
N ALA A 317 0.15 11.48 26.86
CA ALA A 317 0.95 12.60 27.34
C ALA A 317 0.48 13.09 28.73
N ILE A 318 -0.84 13.11 28.97
CA ILE A 318 -1.40 13.41 30.29
C ILE A 318 -0.96 12.35 31.31
N LEU A 319 -0.98 11.05 30.98
CA LEU A 319 -0.47 10.01 31.88
C LEU A 319 0.99 10.23 32.27
N ALA A 320 1.86 10.58 31.31
CA ALA A 320 3.26 10.89 31.57
C ALA A 320 3.41 12.13 32.50
N SER A 321 2.58 13.16 32.29
CA SER A 321 2.56 14.36 33.15
C SER A 321 2.15 14.06 34.60
N LEU A 322 1.24 13.10 34.81
CA LEU A 322 0.83 12.67 36.15
C LEU A 322 2.01 12.03 36.91
N VAL A 323 2.86 11.28 36.21
CA VAL A 323 4.10 10.71 36.77
C VAL A 323 5.06 11.81 37.19
N ILE A 324 5.24 12.86 36.37
CA ILE A 324 6.04 14.04 36.73
C ILE A 324 5.48 14.70 38.00
N GLY A 325 4.15 14.84 38.10
CA GLY A 325 3.48 15.43 39.26
C GLY A 325 3.73 14.71 40.59
N LEU A 326 4.08 13.41 40.56
CA LEU A 326 4.46 12.66 41.77
C LEU A 326 5.79 13.16 42.38
N PHE A 327 6.61 13.87 41.61
CA PHE A 327 7.94 14.33 41.98
C PHE A 327 8.06 15.86 42.04
N ASP A 328 6.95 16.59 42.22
CA ASP A 328 6.92 18.06 42.29
C ASP A 328 7.88 18.63 43.36
N ALA A 329 7.98 17.94 44.51
CA ALA A 329 8.93 18.30 45.57
C ALA A 329 10.39 18.20 45.10
N THR A 330 10.74 17.12 44.40
CA THR A 330 12.09 16.88 43.86
C THR A 330 12.45 17.91 42.79
N ILE A 331 11.49 18.27 41.93
CA ILE A 331 11.69 19.28 40.88
C ILE A 331 11.88 20.67 41.51
N SER A 332 11.12 20.98 42.56
CA SER A 332 11.24 22.24 43.30
C SER A 332 12.60 22.39 43.99
N GLU A 333 13.22 21.28 44.40
CA GLU A 333 14.57 21.27 44.97
C GLU A 333 15.65 21.56 43.93
N MET A 334 15.48 21.07 42.68
CA MET A 334 16.43 21.29 41.61
C MET A 334 15.76 21.50 40.25
N VAL A 335 15.62 22.77 39.87
CA VAL A 335 15.06 23.19 38.56
C VAL A 335 15.82 22.59 37.37
N ALA A 336 17.11 22.26 37.53
CA ALA A 336 17.91 21.61 36.48
C ALA A 336 17.31 20.26 36.02
N LEU A 337 16.58 19.55 36.88
CA LEU A 337 15.87 18.33 36.51
C LEU A 337 14.85 18.60 35.41
N ALA A 338 14.08 19.69 35.52
CA ALA A 338 13.09 20.04 34.52
C ALA A 338 13.69 20.42 33.16
N ILE A 339 14.91 20.97 33.16
CA ILE A 339 15.65 21.29 31.92
C ILE A 339 16.15 20.03 31.23
N LEU A 340 16.52 19.00 32.00
CA LEU A 340 17.05 17.74 31.47
C LEU A 340 15.98 16.72 31.09
N MET A 341 14.76 16.82 31.64
CA MET A 341 13.65 15.91 31.37
C MET A 341 13.36 15.70 29.87
N PRO A 342 13.25 16.76 29.02
CA PRO A 342 12.97 16.57 27.60
C PRO A 342 14.04 15.76 26.85
N ILE A 343 15.29 15.82 27.30
CA ILE A 343 16.40 15.07 26.67
C ILE A 343 16.25 13.58 26.95
N VAL A 344 15.94 13.21 28.20
CA VAL A 344 15.74 11.80 28.58
C VAL A 344 14.55 11.22 27.80
N ALA A 345 13.41 11.92 27.80
CA ALA A 345 12.20 11.50 27.08
C ALA A 345 12.46 11.36 25.57
N SER A 346 13.02 12.39 24.92
CA SER A 346 13.27 12.39 23.48
C SER A 346 14.21 11.27 23.04
N MET A 347 15.29 11.02 23.77
CA MET A 347 16.19 9.91 23.45
C MET A 347 15.49 8.56 23.61
N GLY A 348 14.67 8.43 24.67
CA GLY A 348 13.78 7.29 24.94
C GLY A 348 12.91 6.96 23.74
N GLY A 349 12.07 7.92 23.35
CA GLY A 349 11.15 7.78 22.22
C GLY A 349 11.87 7.43 20.92
N ASN A 350 12.93 8.16 20.57
CA ASN A 350 13.67 7.92 19.33
C ASN A 350 14.29 6.51 19.24
N ALA A 351 14.91 6.03 20.33
CA ALA A 351 15.47 4.69 20.37
C ALA A 351 14.39 3.62 20.25
N ALA A 352 13.24 3.85 20.90
CA ALA A 352 12.13 2.92 20.89
C ALA A 352 11.45 2.85 19.52
N THR A 353 11.25 4.00 18.85
CA THR A 353 10.76 4.06 17.47
C THR A 353 11.69 3.32 16.51
N GLN A 354 13.02 3.46 16.64
CA GLN A 354 13.96 2.71 15.80
C GLN A 354 13.83 1.20 15.98
N THR A 355 13.75 0.73 17.22
CA THR A 355 13.58 -0.70 17.50
C THR A 355 12.20 -1.20 17.04
N MET A 356 11.16 -0.38 17.18
CA MET A 356 9.80 -0.66 16.71
C MET A 356 9.76 -0.82 15.19
N THR A 357 10.30 0.14 14.42
CA THR A 357 10.33 0.05 12.95
C THR A 357 11.02 -1.23 12.46
N VAL A 358 12.13 -1.62 13.08
CA VAL A 358 12.82 -2.87 12.73
C VAL A 358 11.98 -4.10 13.08
N THR A 359 11.22 -4.05 14.19
CA THR A 359 10.40 -5.18 14.66
C THR A 359 9.13 -5.33 13.82
N VAL A 360 8.40 -4.25 13.55
CA VAL A 360 7.19 -4.23 12.71
C VAL A 360 7.53 -4.77 11.32
N ARG A 361 8.56 -4.21 10.67
CA ARG A 361 9.01 -4.72 9.37
C ARG A 361 9.35 -6.21 9.41
N ALA A 362 10.04 -6.68 10.45
CA ALA A 362 10.40 -8.10 10.56
C ALA A 362 9.19 -9.02 10.81
N LEU A 363 8.10 -8.49 11.38
CA LEU A 363 6.82 -9.20 11.51
C LEU A 363 6.09 -9.26 10.16
N ALA A 364 5.96 -8.11 9.48
CA ALA A 364 5.33 -8.01 8.15
C ALA A 364 6.02 -8.92 7.11
N THR A 365 7.37 -8.94 7.10
CA THR A 365 8.14 -9.81 6.18
C THR A 365 8.19 -11.29 6.61
N LYS A 366 7.47 -11.71 7.66
CA LYS A 366 7.54 -13.06 8.27
C LYS A 366 8.97 -13.51 8.64
N ASP A 367 9.90 -12.57 8.77
CA ASP A 367 11.29 -12.82 9.20
C ASP A 367 11.38 -13.09 10.72
N LEU A 368 10.35 -12.71 11.47
CA LEU A 368 10.24 -12.91 12.91
C LEU A 368 9.18 -13.98 13.21
N ASP A 369 9.62 -15.06 13.85
CA ASP A 369 8.77 -16.17 14.31
C ASP A 369 9.10 -16.48 15.78
N ILE A 370 8.22 -17.20 16.48
CA ILE A 370 8.33 -17.56 17.89
C ILE A 370 9.67 -18.23 18.25
N TYR A 371 10.31 -18.91 17.29
CA TYR A 371 11.60 -19.57 17.47
C TYR A 371 12.79 -18.59 17.45
N ASN A 372 12.68 -17.45 16.77
CA ASN A 372 13.75 -16.45 16.68
C ASN A 372 13.46 -15.18 17.51
N ALA A 373 12.22 -14.99 17.98
CA ALA A 373 11.80 -13.84 18.80
C ALA A 373 12.73 -13.61 20.00
N ALA A 374 13.04 -14.65 20.78
CA ALA A 374 13.93 -14.53 21.94
C ALA A 374 15.37 -14.09 21.56
N ARG A 375 15.86 -14.49 20.38
CA ARG A 375 17.17 -14.08 19.86
C ARG A 375 17.16 -12.60 19.48
N ILE A 376 16.10 -12.14 18.84
CA ILE A 376 15.92 -10.74 18.42
C ILE A 376 15.76 -9.84 19.65
N VAL A 377 14.87 -10.20 20.59
CA VAL A 377 14.70 -9.49 21.87
C VAL A 377 16.05 -9.33 22.59
N ARG A 378 16.84 -10.39 22.69
CA ARG A 378 18.17 -10.33 23.32
C ARG A 378 19.15 -9.43 22.55
N ARG A 379 19.16 -9.52 21.22
CA ARG A 379 20.03 -8.71 20.36
C ARG A 379 19.73 -7.22 20.56
N GLU A 380 18.47 -6.83 20.45
CA GLU A 380 18.05 -5.43 20.55
C GLU A 380 18.15 -4.90 21.99
N THR A 381 17.88 -5.74 23.00
CA THR A 381 18.17 -5.39 24.41
C THR A 381 19.66 -5.04 24.59
N LEU A 382 20.57 -5.81 23.98
CA LEU A 382 22.00 -5.54 24.04
C LEU A 382 22.37 -4.26 23.30
N VAL A 383 21.78 -4.00 22.13
CA VAL A 383 21.94 -2.74 21.38
C VAL A 383 21.49 -1.55 22.25
N GLY A 384 20.33 -1.65 22.90
CA GLY A 384 19.80 -0.64 23.82
C GLY A 384 20.73 -0.37 25.00
N ILE A 385 21.33 -1.40 25.60
CA ILE A 385 22.31 -1.24 26.70
C ILE A 385 23.59 -0.56 26.20
N ILE A 386 24.12 -0.96 25.05
CA ILE A 386 25.36 -0.39 24.49
C ILE A 386 25.15 1.09 24.16
N ASN A 387 24.06 1.41 23.45
CA ASN A 387 23.71 2.78 23.11
C ASN A 387 23.38 3.59 24.37
N GLY A 388 22.67 3.01 25.32
CA GLY A 388 22.39 3.63 26.62
C GLY A 388 23.65 3.96 27.41
N ALA A 389 24.63 3.05 27.46
CA ALA A 389 25.91 3.33 28.13
C ALA A 389 26.67 4.47 27.42
N LEU A 390 26.69 4.49 26.09
CA LEU A 390 27.34 5.54 25.31
C LEU A 390 26.71 6.91 25.60
N PHE A 391 25.40 7.03 25.44
CA PHE A 391 24.69 8.29 25.66
C PHE A 391 24.63 8.69 27.13
N ALA A 392 24.64 7.74 28.06
CA ALA A 392 24.76 8.01 29.50
C ALA A 392 26.08 8.69 29.85
N VAL A 393 27.21 8.25 29.26
CA VAL A 393 28.51 8.90 29.47
C VAL A 393 28.50 10.31 28.91
N VAL A 394 27.99 10.49 27.67
CA VAL A 394 27.92 11.80 27.02
C VAL A 394 27.06 12.75 27.85
N MET A 395 25.82 12.35 28.17
CA MET A 395 24.89 13.20 28.91
C MET A 395 25.30 13.41 30.37
N GLY A 396 25.91 12.41 31.02
CA GLY A 396 26.45 12.56 32.36
C GLY A 396 27.55 13.60 32.44
N VAL A 397 28.47 13.61 31.46
CA VAL A 397 29.54 14.62 31.36
C VAL A 397 28.94 15.99 31.05
N VAL A 398 28.03 16.09 30.08
CA VAL A 398 27.38 17.36 29.71
C VAL A 398 26.62 17.96 30.89
N ALA A 399 25.79 17.17 31.59
CA ALA A 399 25.04 17.65 32.74
C ALA A 399 25.96 18.05 33.92
N ALA A 400 27.03 17.28 34.16
CA ALA A 400 28.00 17.61 35.20
C ALA A 400 28.71 18.93 34.94
N LEU A 401 29.10 19.19 33.69
CA LEU A 401 29.76 20.44 33.30
C LEU A 401 28.79 21.62 33.26
N TRP A 402 27.58 21.42 32.73
CA TRP A 402 26.60 22.49 32.55
C TRP A 402 26.06 23.00 33.90
N PHE A 403 25.70 22.08 34.81
CA PHE A 403 25.13 22.44 36.11
C PHE A 403 26.15 22.46 37.24
N GLY A 404 27.42 22.18 36.96
CA GLY A 404 28.49 22.14 37.97
C GLY A 404 28.30 21.05 39.03
N SER A 405 27.50 20.02 38.75
CA SER A 405 27.11 18.97 39.70
C SER A 405 27.39 17.59 39.14
N THR A 406 28.46 16.94 39.64
CA THR A 406 28.80 15.57 39.27
C THR A 406 27.74 14.56 39.72
N GLY A 407 27.03 14.85 40.82
CA GLY A 407 25.91 14.03 41.29
C GLY A 407 24.75 14.00 40.30
N LEU A 408 24.36 15.16 39.78
CA LEU A 408 23.34 15.26 38.72
C LEU A 408 23.78 14.54 37.44
N GLY A 409 25.06 14.65 37.08
CA GLY A 409 25.67 13.89 35.98
C GLY A 409 25.55 12.38 36.15
N GLY A 410 25.74 11.86 37.37
CA GLY A 410 25.55 10.45 37.69
C GLY A 410 24.08 10.01 37.59
N VAL A 411 23.17 10.82 38.13
CA VAL A 411 21.72 10.55 38.09
C VAL A 411 21.22 10.46 36.65
N ILE A 412 21.55 11.43 35.80
CA ILE A 412 21.12 11.39 34.40
C ILE A 412 21.75 10.21 33.64
N ALA A 413 23.02 9.88 33.92
CA ALA A 413 23.69 8.76 33.27
C ALA A 413 22.96 7.43 33.56
N VAL A 414 22.64 7.16 34.83
CA VAL A 414 21.92 5.94 35.20
C VAL A 414 20.49 5.95 34.63
N ALA A 415 19.81 7.09 34.69
CA ALA A 415 18.47 7.24 34.12
C ALA A 415 18.44 6.98 32.62
N MET A 416 19.45 7.45 31.88
CA MET A 416 19.58 7.21 30.44
C MET A 416 19.73 5.71 30.10
N VAL A 417 20.52 4.96 30.88
CA VAL A 417 20.64 3.50 30.68
C VAL A 417 19.30 2.80 30.91
N VAL A 418 18.60 3.15 31.99
CA VAL A 418 17.29 2.57 32.30
C VAL A 418 16.27 2.92 31.22
N ASN A 419 16.25 4.18 30.76
CA ASN A 419 15.32 4.61 29.73
C ASN A 419 15.59 3.95 28.37
N MET A 420 16.86 3.81 27.96
CA MET A 420 17.21 3.12 26.72
C MET A 420 16.89 1.63 26.77
N LEU A 421 17.03 1.00 27.93
CA LEU A 421 16.61 -0.38 28.12
C LEU A 421 15.08 -0.52 27.99
N ALA A 422 14.33 0.38 28.62
CA ALA A 422 12.86 0.40 28.51
C ALA A 422 12.41 0.65 27.06
N ALA A 423 13.06 1.58 26.36
CA ALA A 423 12.84 1.87 24.96
C ALA A 423 13.03 0.63 24.06
N ALA A 424 14.17 -0.07 24.20
CA ALA A 424 14.44 -1.27 23.44
C ALA A 424 13.43 -2.40 23.74
N LEU A 425 13.03 -2.58 25.01
CA LEU A 425 12.04 -3.59 25.37
C LEU A 425 10.65 -3.24 24.85
N ALA A 426 10.22 -1.99 25.00
CA ALA A 426 8.91 -1.52 24.54
C ALA A 426 8.79 -1.62 23.02
N GLY A 427 9.82 -1.19 22.28
CA GLY A 427 9.84 -1.24 20.82
C GLY A 427 9.73 -2.65 20.23
N ILE A 428 10.05 -3.70 20.99
CA ILE A 428 9.93 -5.10 20.51
C ILE A 428 8.69 -5.77 21.09
N LEU A 429 8.49 -5.66 22.40
CA LEU A 429 7.45 -6.42 23.09
C LEU A 429 6.05 -5.92 22.75
N ILE A 430 5.87 -4.64 22.42
CA ILE A 430 4.57 -4.10 22.05
C ILE A 430 4.11 -4.67 20.68
N PRO A 431 4.89 -4.55 19.58
CA PRO A 431 4.50 -5.17 18.30
C PRO A 431 4.27 -6.69 18.41
N LEU A 432 5.17 -7.42 19.10
CA LEU A 432 5.01 -8.87 19.30
C LEU A 432 3.75 -9.25 20.09
N LEU A 433 3.31 -8.39 21.01
CA LEU A 433 2.11 -8.64 21.78
C LEU A 433 0.86 -8.41 20.93
N LEU A 434 0.86 -7.39 20.07
CA LEU A 434 -0.25 -7.14 19.14
C LEU A 434 -0.40 -8.28 18.14
N ASP A 435 0.70 -8.68 17.48
CA ASP A 435 0.74 -9.82 16.56
C ASP A 435 0.14 -11.09 17.21
N LYS A 436 0.58 -11.40 18.43
CA LYS A 436 0.10 -12.57 19.17
C LYS A 436 -1.38 -12.48 19.55
N LEU A 437 -1.93 -11.28 19.69
CA LEU A 437 -3.35 -11.05 19.96
C LEU A 437 -4.19 -10.99 18.68
N GLY A 438 -3.57 -11.09 17.50
CA GLY A 438 -4.22 -10.99 16.19
C GLY A 438 -4.56 -9.56 15.78
N ALA A 439 -3.86 -8.56 16.35
CA ALA A 439 -3.97 -7.17 15.94
C ALA A 439 -2.75 -6.82 15.08
N ASP A 440 -2.95 -5.97 14.07
CA ASP A 440 -1.89 -5.50 13.19
C ASP A 440 -0.75 -4.83 14.00
N PRO A 441 0.49 -5.33 13.90
CA PRO A 441 1.67 -4.76 14.55
C PRO A 441 2.01 -3.33 14.10
N ALA A 442 1.64 -2.87 12.90
CA ALA A 442 1.88 -1.49 12.47
C ALA A 442 1.07 -0.48 13.30
N ILE A 443 -0.08 -0.91 13.84
CA ILE A 443 -0.89 -0.15 14.82
C ILE A 443 -0.17 -0.01 16.18
N ALA A 444 0.94 -0.74 16.43
CA ALA A 444 1.81 -0.57 17.59
C ALA A 444 2.55 0.78 17.59
N SER A 445 1.88 1.87 17.22
CA SER A 445 2.46 3.15 16.88
C SER A 445 3.50 3.64 17.87
N SER A 446 4.29 4.56 17.32
CA SER A 446 5.18 5.43 18.09
C SER A 446 4.55 6.00 19.35
N VAL A 447 3.22 6.22 19.41
CA VAL A 447 2.53 6.76 20.58
C VAL A 447 2.58 5.82 21.78
N PHE A 448 2.21 4.55 21.64
CA PHE A 448 2.21 3.61 22.77
C PHE A 448 3.63 3.38 23.29
N VAL A 449 4.57 3.23 22.35
CA VAL A 449 5.97 3.05 22.66
C VAL A 449 6.53 4.29 23.39
N THR A 450 6.26 5.50 22.88
CA THR A 450 6.69 6.76 23.49
C THR A 450 6.09 6.96 24.86
N THR A 451 4.83 6.56 25.06
CA THR A 451 4.16 6.61 26.37
C THR A 451 4.90 5.79 27.41
N VAL A 452 5.31 4.57 27.05
CA VAL A 452 6.08 3.70 27.95
C VAL A 452 7.43 4.34 28.26
N THR A 453 8.12 4.89 27.26
CA THR A 453 9.42 5.53 27.49
C THR A 453 9.31 6.83 28.29
N ASP A 454 8.25 7.61 28.14
CA ASP A 454 8.04 8.83 28.90
C ASP A 454 7.72 8.50 30.37
N VAL A 455 6.79 7.59 30.60
CA VAL A 455 6.44 7.13 31.95
C VAL A 455 7.64 6.54 32.67
N VAL A 456 8.35 5.60 32.02
CA VAL A 456 9.52 4.93 32.62
C VAL A 456 10.69 5.90 32.74
N GLY A 457 10.94 6.73 31.74
CA GLY A 457 12.02 7.71 31.70
C GLY A 457 11.88 8.77 32.78
N PHE A 458 10.71 9.41 32.90
CA PHE A 458 10.44 10.39 33.96
C PHE A 458 10.50 9.74 35.34
N PHE A 459 9.89 8.57 35.52
CA PHE A 459 9.92 7.86 36.78
C PHE A 459 11.34 7.48 37.20
N ALA A 460 12.14 6.94 36.28
CA ALA A 460 13.52 6.55 36.55
C ALA A 460 14.38 7.79 36.87
N PHE A 461 14.30 8.85 36.07
CA PHE A 461 15.11 10.04 36.25
C PHE A 461 14.79 10.78 37.55
N LEU A 462 13.51 11.09 37.78
CA LEU A 462 13.07 11.83 38.97
C LEU A 462 13.13 10.96 40.23
N GLY A 463 12.86 9.66 40.10
CA GLY A 463 13.02 8.69 41.19
C GLY A 463 14.47 8.58 41.64
N LEU A 464 15.42 8.46 40.71
CA LEU A 464 16.85 8.43 41.02
C LEU A 464 17.34 9.77 41.61
N ALA A 465 16.84 10.90 41.12
CA ALA A 465 17.12 12.21 41.71
C ALA A 465 16.61 12.32 43.15
N THR A 466 15.38 11.85 43.41
CA THR A 466 14.78 11.84 44.74
C THR A 466 15.59 10.97 45.71
N LEU A 467 16.01 9.79 45.26
CA LEU A 467 16.90 8.93 46.05
C LEU A 467 18.23 9.61 46.33
N TRP A 468 18.82 10.26 45.34
CA TRP A 468 20.07 11.00 45.50
C TRP A 468 19.95 12.13 46.54
N PHE A 469 18.88 12.92 46.52
CA PHE A 469 18.61 13.92 47.56
C PHE A 469 18.36 13.29 48.93
N GLY A 470 17.67 12.15 49.00
CA GLY A 470 17.42 11.43 50.26
C GLY A 470 18.68 10.84 50.91
N PHE A 471 19.77 10.66 50.16
CA PHE A 471 21.08 10.25 50.67
C PHE A 471 22.01 11.43 51.03
N GLY A 472 21.61 12.67 50.69
CA GLY A 472 22.41 13.90 50.77
C GLY A 472 22.26 14.69 52.06
#